data_AF-A0A267G8J0-F1
#
_entry.id   AF-A0A267G8J0-F1
#
_cell.length_a   1.000
_cell.length_b   1.000
_cell.length_c   1.000
_cell.angle_alpha   90.00
_cell.angle_beta   90.00
_cell.angle_gamma   90.00
#
_symmetry.space_group_name_H-M   'P 1'
#
loop_
_entity.id
_entity.type
_entity.pdbx_description
1 polymer ?
#
loop_
_entity_poly.entity_id
_entity_poly.type
_entity_poly.pdbx_seq_one_letter_code
_entity_poly.pdbx_strand_id
1 'polypeptide(L)' 'MSTQQQQQQESKHSWKPTPSNDEEEDVFEAMLKRTGCLDQHNDVMECMAEHRDWRQCQEQVRKMKVCMAKYQETKGGQST' A
#
# COMPACT_ATOMS: atom_id res chain seq x y z
N MET A 1 42.26 -16.68 -19.90
CA MET A 1 42.42 -15.46 -19.08
C MET A 1 41.87 -14.29 -19.87
N SER A 2 40.58 -13.97 -19.71
CA SER A 2 40.02 -12.72 -20.20
C SER A 2 39.18 -12.13 -19.09
N THR A 3 39.90 -11.35 -18.29
CA THR A 3 39.51 -10.12 -17.64
C THR A 3 38.01 -9.94 -17.36
N GLN A 4 37.68 -10.04 -16.07
CA GLN A 4 36.85 -9.10 -15.32
C GLN A 4 35.87 -8.27 -16.17
N GLN A 5 34.58 -8.58 -16.06
CA GLN A 5 33.49 -7.60 -15.94
C GLN A 5 32.14 -8.33 -15.95
N GLN A 6 31.76 -8.82 -14.78
CA GLN A 6 30.35 -8.99 -14.42
C GLN A 6 30.21 -8.76 -12.91
N GLN A 7 30.71 -7.59 -12.49
CA GLN A 7 30.17 -6.88 -11.34
C GLN A 7 29.22 -5.82 -11.92
N GLN A 8 27.92 -6.08 -11.84
CA GLN A 8 26.83 -5.13 -12.08
C GLN A 8 25.55 -5.91 -11.76
N GLN A 9 24.64 -5.55 -10.86
CA GLN A 9 24.43 -4.43 -9.96
C GLN A 9 23.43 -4.97 -8.93
N GLU A 10 23.83 -5.20 -7.67
CA GLU A 10 22.84 -5.41 -6.60
C GLU A 10 22.24 -4.04 -6.26
N SER A 11 21.03 -3.82 -6.78
CA SER A 11 20.35 -2.53 -6.76
C SER A 11 19.88 -2.18 -5.34
N LYS A 12 20.31 -1.00 -4.89
CA LYS A 12 20.09 -0.37 -3.59
C LYS A 12 18.62 -0.22 -3.21
N HIS A 13 18.05 -1.22 -2.54
CA HIS A 13 17.04 -0.96 -1.51
C HIS A 13 17.52 -1.63 -0.23
N SER A 14 18.09 -0.83 0.68
CA SER A 14 18.39 -1.29 2.03
C SER A 14 17.06 -1.50 2.75
N TRP A 15 16.49 -2.71 2.59
CA TRP A 15 15.39 -3.15 3.44
C TRP A 15 15.98 -3.33 4.84
N LYS A 16 15.88 -2.29 5.66
CA LYS A 16 16.06 -2.41 7.10
C LYS A 16 14.74 -2.93 7.64
N PRO A 17 14.65 -4.20 8.06
CA PRO A 17 13.44 -4.67 8.72
C PRO A 17 13.25 -3.83 9.99
N THR A 18 12.12 -3.15 10.08
CA THR A 18 11.69 -2.53 11.34
C THR A 18 11.43 -3.66 12.35
N PRO A 19 11.91 -3.55 13.61
CA PRO A 19 11.62 -4.56 14.61
C PRO A 19 10.10 -4.67 14.76
N SER A 20 9.57 -5.87 14.51
CA SER A 20 8.16 -6.21 14.69
C SER A 20 7.87 -6.19 16.18
N ASN A 21 7.34 -5.08 16.69
CA ASN A 21 6.60 -5.12 17.94
C ASN A 21 5.19 -5.63 17.58
N ASP A 22 4.83 -6.83 18.01
CA ASP A 22 3.53 -7.48 17.76
C ASP A 22 2.31 -6.67 18.28
N GLU A 23 2.55 -5.51 18.91
CA GLU A 23 1.55 -4.56 19.42
C GLU A 23 1.50 -3.23 18.63
N GLU A 24 2.36 -3.03 17.63
CA GLU A 24 2.32 -1.87 16.75
C GLU A 24 1.33 -2.14 15.60
N GLU A 25 0.15 -1.51 15.65
CA GLU A 25 -0.76 -1.48 14.50
C GLU A 25 0.01 -1.13 13.23
N ASP A 26 -0.20 -1.90 12.14
CA ASP A 26 0.44 -1.62 10.86
C ASP A 26 0.20 -0.15 10.51
N VAL A 27 1.29 0.59 10.29
CA VAL A 27 1.27 2.01 9.94
C VAL A 27 0.31 2.26 8.76
N PHE A 28 0.19 1.30 7.86
CA PHE A 28 -0.76 1.33 6.75
C PHE A 28 -2.20 1.21 7.23
N GLU A 29 -2.55 0.22 8.06
CA GLU A 29 -3.90 0.05 8.59
C GLU A 29 -4.33 1.24 9.48
N ALA A 30 -3.41 1.75 10.30
CA ALA A 30 -3.62 2.96 11.08
C ALA A 30 -3.90 4.18 10.19
N MET A 31 -3.23 4.30 9.04
CA MET A 31 -3.51 5.34 8.05
C MET A 31 -4.90 5.14 7.41
N LEU A 32 -5.28 3.91 7.07
CA LEU A 32 -6.61 3.60 6.53
C LEU A 32 -7.73 3.95 7.53
N LYS A 33 -7.53 3.67 8.83
CA LYS A 33 -8.45 4.08 9.90
C LYS A 33 -8.58 5.60 9.97
N ARG A 34 -7.46 6.34 9.94
CA ARG A 34 -7.44 7.82 9.97
C ARG A 34 -8.12 8.45 8.77
N THR A 35 -8.02 7.83 7.59
CA THR A 35 -8.66 8.32 6.36
C THR A 35 -10.15 7.98 6.27
N GLY A 36 -10.63 7.02 7.08
CA GLY A 36 -11.98 6.49 6.97
C GLY A 36 -12.19 5.59 5.75
N CYS A 37 -11.11 5.15 5.09
CA CYS A 37 -11.15 4.32 3.89
C CYS A 37 -10.86 2.84 4.16
N LEU A 38 -10.93 2.42 5.43
CA LEU A 38 -10.64 1.04 5.84
C LEU A 38 -11.64 0.03 5.26
N ASP A 39 -12.91 0.39 5.17
CA ASP A 39 -13.93 -0.52 4.61
C ASP A 39 -13.64 -0.84 3.14
N GLN A 40 -13.30 0.16 2.33
CA GLN A 40 -12.96 -0.09 0.91
C GLN A 40 -11.65 -0.86 0.75
N HIS A 41 -10.72 -0.74 1.72
CA HIS A 41 -9.56 -1.62 1.76
C HIS A 41 -9.97 -3.07 2.02
N ASN A 42 -10.86 -3.30 3.00
CA ASN A 42 -11.34 -4.64 3.31
C ASN A 42 -12.08 -5.27 2.13
N ASP A 43 -12.90 -4.51 1.41
CA ASP A 43 -13.55 -4.96 0.16
C ASP A 43 -12.51 -5.45 -0.87
N VAL A 44 -11.39 -4.74 -1.01
CA VAL A 44 -10.30 -5.14 -1.92
C VAL A 44 -9.63 -6.42 -1.41
N MET A 45 -9.37 -6.52 -0.10
CA MET A 45 -8.77 -7.69 0.51
C MET A 45 -9.66 -8.93 0.36
N GLU A 46 -10.96 -8.80 0.56
CA GLU A 46 -11.94 -9.89 0.35
C GLU A 46 -11.96 -10.35 -1.11
N CYS A 47 -12.04 -9.41 -2.05
CA CYS A 47 -11.99 -9.74 -3.47
C CYS A 47 -10.67 -10.45 -3.86
N MET A 48 -9.54 -9.97 -3.35
CA MET A 48 -8.24 -10.58 -3.59
C MET A 48 -8.11 -11.96 -2.93
N ALA A 49 -8.71 -12.17 -1.76
CA ALA A 49 -8.75 -13.47 -1.11
C ALA A 49 -9.53 -14.50 -1.92
N GLU A 50 -10.66 -14.09 -2.52
CA GLU A 50 -11.50 -14.93 -3.36
C GLU A 50 -10.86 -15.21 -4.73
N HIS A 51 -10.56 -14.15 -5.49
CA HIS A 51 -10.19 -14.27 -6.89
C HIS A 51 -8.68 -14.37 -7.11
N ARG A 52 -7.87 -13.78 -6.21
CA ARG A 52 -6.42 -13.61 -6.36
C ARG A 52 -6.00 -12.96 -7.70
N ASP A 53 -6.90 -12.19 -8.30
CA ASP A 53 -6.68 -11.50 -9.56
C ASP A 53 -7.20 -10.05 -9.45
N TRP A 54 -6.25 -9.11 -9.44
CA TRP A 54 -6.55 -7.69 -9.31
C TRP A 54 -7.41 -7.16 -10.47
N ARG A 55 -7.41 -7.82 -11.64
CA ARG A 55 -8.23 -7.41 -12.79
C ARG A 55 -9.71 -7.64 -12.52
N GLN A 56 -10.03 -8.68 -11.76
CA GLN A 56 -11.40 -8.96 -11.31
C GLN A 56 -11.80 -8.01 -10.16
N CYS A 57 -10.83 -7.53 -9.38
CA CYS A 57 -11.05 -6.61 -8.25
C CYS A 57 -11.03 -5.11 -8.62
N GLN A 58 -11.13 -4.76 -9.91
CA GLN A 58 -11.04 -3.37 -10.34
C GLN A 58 -12.15 -2.48 -9.77
N GLU A 59 -13.34 -3.02 -9.50
CA GLU A 59 -14.44 -2.25 -8.92
C GLU A 59 -14.10 -1.80 -7.50
N GLN A 60 -13.66 -2.73 -6.65
CA GLN A 60 -13.28 -2.49 -5.26
C GLN A 60 -12.10 -1.50 -5.19
N VAL A 61 -11.09 -1.69 -6.07
CA VAL A 61 -9.95 -0.77 -6.16
C VAL A 61 -10.39 0.64 -6.59
N ARG A 62 -11.35 0.77 -7.51
CA ARG A 62 -11.90 2.09 -7.88
C ARG A 62 -12.63 2.75 -6.70
N LYS A 63 -13.41 2.00 -5.92
CA LYS A 63 -14.09 2.51 -4.71
C LYS A 63 -13.08 3.03 -3.69
N MET A 64 -12.02 2.28 -3.42
CA MET A 64 -10.93 2.69 -2.54
C MET A 64 -10.26 3.98 -3.04
N LYS A 65 -9.97 4.06 -4.34
CA LYS A 65 -9.39 5.27 -4.96
C LYS A 65 -10.29 6.50 -4.80
N VAL A 66 -11.60 6.35 -4.99
CA VAL A 66 -12.57 7.44 -4.80
C VAL A 66 -12.62 7.88 -3.35
N CYS A 67 -12.57 6.95 -2.39
CA CYS A 67 -12.50 7.31 -0.97
C CYS A 67 -11.26 8.15 -0.65
N MET A 68 -10.09 7.71 -1.12
CA MET A 68 -8.83 8.43 -0.90
C MET A 68 -8.81 9.81 -1.58
N ALA A 69 -9.41 9.94 -2.77
CA ALA A 69 -9.54 11.23 -3.44
C ALA A 69 -10.39 12.20 -2.61
N LYS A 70 -11.55 11.76 -2.09
CA LYS A 70 -12.38 12.56 -1.19
C LYS A 70 -11.63 12.99 0.08
N TYR A 71 -10.87 12.07 0.67
CA TYR A 71 -10.03 12.42 1.83
C TYR A 71 -9.03 13.54 1.48
N GLN A 72 -8.36 13.44 0.34
CA GLN A 72 -7.42 14.48 -0.13
C GLN A 72 -8.11 15.82 -0.40
N GLU A 73 -9.31 15.82 -0.99
CA GLU A 73 -10.10 17.02 -1.20
C GLU A 73 -10.50 17.70 0.11
N THR A 74 -10.90 16.93 1.12
CA THR A 74 -11.26 17.46 2.45
C THR A 74 -10.05 17.94 3.25
N LYS A 75 -8.88 17.30 3.10
CA LYS A 75 -7.62 17.70 3.75
C LYS A 75 -6.88 18.82 3.02
N GLY A 76 -7.15 19.03 1.73
CA GLY A 76 -6.67 20.18 0.96
C GLY A 76 -7.19 21.54 1.46
N GLY A 77 -8.19 21.55 2.35
CA GLY A 77 -8.64 22.73 3.10
C GLY A 77 -8.02 22.89 4.49
N GLN A 78 -7.07 22.03 4.89
CA GLN A 78 -6.46 21.99 6.22
C GLN A 78 -4.93 21.78 6.14
N SER A 79 -4.31 22.42 5.16
CA SER A 79 -2.85 22.61 5.11
C SER A 79 -2.51 24.02 5.61
N THR A 80 -2.69 24.24 6.92
CA THR A 80 -2.11 25.35 7.69
C THR A 80 -1.35 24.76 8.86
#